data_AF-A0A2G9Q8B6-F1
#
_entry.id   AF-A0A2G9Q8B6-F1
#
_cell.length_a   1.000
_cell.length_b   1.000
_cell.length_c   1.000
_cell.angle_alpha   90.00
_cell.angle_beta   90.00
_cell.angle_gamma   90.00
#
_symmetry.space_group_name_H-M   'P 1'
#
loop_
_entity.id
_entity.type
_entity.pdbx_description
1 polymer ?
#
loop_
_entity_poly.entity_id
_entity_poly.type
_entity_poly.pdbx_seq_one_letter_code
_entity_poly.pdbx_strand_id
1 'polypeptide(L)'
;MAERLSASRVEESPELQPSTSRRRYKATNMAFEEMVEMVSILRREDYDGKKRTIPYTRPNMRKDKIMSSIVTAFEQKFGTKRAKEQLRKRWSDLKTREPEQYQRIKKLL
;
A
#
# COMPACT_ATOMS: atom_id res chain seq x y z
N MET A 1 -17.10 -39.97 30.72
CA MET A 1 -16.87 -40.22 29.29
C MET A 1 -16.60 -38.89 28.62
N ALA A 2 -15.45 -38.79 27.94
CA ALA A 2 -15.07 -37.97 26.75
C ALA A 2 -15.66 -36.55 26.58
N GLU A 3 -14.99 -35.53 26.05
CA GLU A 3 -13.65 -35.22 25.55
C GLU A 3 -13.72 -33.74 25.08
N ARG A 4 -12.60 -32.99 25.14
CA ARG A 4 -12.05 -32.03 24.15
C ARG A 4 -12.98 -30.97 23.50
N LEU A 5 -12.67 -29.66 23.39
CA LEU A 5 -11.56 -28.98 22.68
C LEU A 5 -11.59 -27.48 23.12
N SER A 6 -10.50 -26.84 23.55
CA SER A 6 -9.46 -26.17 22.73
C SER A 6 -9.92 -25.03 21.80
N ALA A 7 -9.51 -23.82 22.18
CA ALA A 7 -9.03 -22.69 21.36
C ALA A 7 -9.96 -22.01 20.33
N SER A 8 -10.10 -20.68 20.40
CA SER A 8 -9.30 -19.78 19.56
C SER A 8 -9.62 -18.28 19.78
N ARG A 9 -8.57 -17.55 20.15
CA ARG A 9 -8.21 -16.17 19.78
C ARG A 9 -9.32 -15.32 19.13
N VAL A 10 -9.75 -14.28 19.84
CA VAL A 10 -10.36 -13.07 19.26
C VAL A 10 -9.30 -12.42 18.36
N GLU A 11 -9.26 -12.87 17.11
CA GLU A 11 -8.68 -12.15 15.99
C GLU A 11 -9.71 -11.07 15.63
N GLU A 12 -9.47 -9.86 16.14
CA GLU A 12 -10.18 -8.64 15.74
C GLU A 12 -9.77 -8.33 14.29
N SER A 13 -10.35 -9.07 13.36
CA SER A 13 -10.28 -8.81 11.93
C SER A 13 -11.29 -7.70 11.61
N PRO A 14 -10.89 -6.52 11.12
CA PRO A 14 -11.84 -5.47 10.82
C PRO A 14 -12.70 -5.85 9.62
N GLU A 15 -13.97 -6.15 9.90
CA GLU A 15 -15.02 -6.57 8.96
C GLU A 15 -15.08 -5.69 7.70
N LEU A 16 -15.27 -6.37 6.57
CA LEU A 16 -15.46 -5.84 5.23
C LEU A 16 -16.96 -5.73 4.92
N GLN A 17 -17.50 -4.52 4.70
CA GLN A 17 -18.49 -4.19 3.65
C GLN A 17 -18.71 -2.65 3.58
N PRO A 18 -18.86 -2.07 2.38
CA PRO A 18 -20.22 -1.69 1.97
C PRO A 18 -20.64 -2.27 0.62
N SER A 19 -21.90 -2.69 0.59
CA SER A 19 -22.65 -3.19 -0.55
C SER A 19 -23.05 -2.07 -1.51
N THR A 20 -22.63 -2.12 -2.78
CA THR A 20 -23.48 -1.87 -3.97
C THR A 20 -22.71 -2.08 -5.29
N SER A 21 -23.20 -3.02 -6.10
CA SER A 21 -23.09 -3.15 -7.57
C SER A 21 -21.98 -2.40 -8.35
N ARG A 22 -20.92 -3.12 -8.74
CA ARG A 22 -20.41 -3.20 -10.14
C ARG A 22 -19.21 -4.15 -10.26
N ARG A 23 -19.44 -5.30 -10.90
CA ARG A 23 -18.41 -6.29 -11.25
C ARG A 23 -17.54 -5.70 -12.38
N ARG A 24 -16.31 -5.25 -12.07
CA ARG A 24 -15.05 -5.32 -12.87
C ARG A 24 -14.04 -4.23 -12.48
N TYR A 25 -12.97 -4.63 -11.78
CA TYR A 25 -11.55 -4.33 -12.07
C TYR A 25 -10.74 -4.94 -10.91
N LYS A 26 -10.17 -6.14 -11.09
CA LYS A 26 -9.31 -6.72 -10.04
C LYS A 26 -8.01 -5.92 -10.08
N ALA A 27 -7.90 -4.92 -9.22
CA ALA A 27 -6.66 -4.19 -9.01
C ALA A 27 -5.54 -5.20 -8.69
N THR A 28 -4.30 -4.95 -9.10
CA THR A 28 -3.20 -5.93 -9.02
C THR A 28 -2.99 -6.45 -7.59
N ASN A 29 -3.51 -7.64 -7.24
CA ASN A 29 -3.49 -8.27 -5.89
C ASN A 29 -2.27 -7.84 -5.05
N MET A 30 -2.46 -6.86 -4.17
CA MET A 30 -1.46 -6.36 -3.22
C MET A 30 -2.16 -6.29 -1.87
N ALA A 31 -1.53 -6.82 -0.83
CA ALA A 31 -2.13 -6.88 0.49
C ALA A 31 -2.33 -5.47 1.05
N PHE A 32 -3.30 -5.28 1.96
CA PHE A 32 -3.54 -3.99 2.59
C PHE A 32 -2.31 -3.47 3.34
N GLU A 33 -1.60 -4.35 4.05
CA GLU A 33 -0.34 -4.03 4.73
C GLU A 33 0.76 -3.59 3.77
N GLU A 34 0.92 -4.28 2.63
CA GLU A 34 1.84 -3.86 1.56
C GLU A 34 1.47 -2.44 1.07
N MET A 35 0.18 -2.15 0.87
CA MET A 35 -0.26 -0.81 0.44
C MET A 35 0.01 0.26 1.49
N VAL A 36 -0.23 -0.02 2.77
CA VAL A 36 0.06 0.91 3.87
C VAL A 36 1.56 1.22 3.90
N GLU A 37 2.42 0.20 3.80
CA GLU A 37 3.88 0.37 3.77
C GLU A 37 4.35 1.17 2.54
N MET A 38 3.76 0.92 1.37
CA MET A 38 4.06 1.72 0.18
C MET A 38 3.70 3.19 0.39
N VAL A 39 2.48 3.48 0.87
CA VAL A 39 2.00 4.86 1.06
C VAL A 39 2.77 5.57 2.16
N SER A 40 3.19 4.87 3.22
CA SER A 40 3.99 5.44 4.30
C SER A 40 5.35 5.93 3.79
N ILE A 41 6.04 5.13 2.97
CA ILE A 41 7.32 5.51 2.34
C ILE A 41 7.12 6.66 1.35
N LEU A 42 6.10 6.61 0.50
CA LEU A 42 5.80 7.68 -0.46
C LEU A 42 5.53 9.03 0.23
N ARG A 43 4.87 9.00 1.40
CA ARG A 43 4.62 10.19 2.22
C ARG A 43 5.88 10.66 2.93
N ARG A 44 6.67 9.74 3.49
CA ARG A 44 7.92 10.04 4.22
C ARG A 44 8.96 10.68 3.32
N GLU A 45 9.14 10.16 2.11
CA GLU A 45 10.16 10.61 1.16
C GLU A 45 9.69 11.77 0.25
N ASP A 46 8.49 12.31 0.46
CA ASP A 46 7.86 13.37 -0.34
C ASP A 46 7.86 13.08 -1.85
N TYR A 47 7.19 11.98 -2.24
CA TYR A 47 7.11 11.55 -3.64
C TYR A 47 6.55 12.62 -4.58
N ASP A 48 5.51 13.32 -4.13
CA ASP A 48 4.87 14.40 -4.90
C ASP A 48 5.73 15.67 -4.96
N GLY A 49 6.81 15.77 -4.15
CA GLY A 49 7.76 16.88 -4.20
C GLY A 49 7.21 18.22 -3.77
N LYS A 50 6.08 18.23 -3.06
CA LYS A 50 5.38 19.45 -2.70
C LYS A 50 6.07 20.20 -1.57
N LYS A 51 6.85 19.51 -0.74
CA LYS A 51 7.50 20.09 0.45
C LYS A 51 8.95 20.47 0.22
N ARG A 52 9.65 19.81 -0.72
CA ARG A 52 11.05 20.10 -1.03
C ARG A 52 11.20 20.93 -2.31
N THR A 53 11.34 22.24 -2.13
CA THR A 53 11.86 23.19 -3.12
C THR A 53 13.36 23.00 -3.28
N ILE A 54 13.81 21.93 -3.94
CA ILE A 54 15.22 21.77 -4.35
C ILE A 54 15.28 22.09 -5.85
N PRO A 55 15.84 23.24 -6.27
CA PRO A 55 15.70 23.70 -7.64
C PRO A 55 16.47 22.91 -8.70
N TYR A 56 17.18 21.83 -8.36
CA TYR A 56 18.12 21.18 -9.31
C TYR A 56 18.17 19.64 -9.27
N THR A 57 17.27 18.95 -8.55
CA THR A 57 17.23 17.48 -8.60
C THR A 57 16.28 17.02 -9.71
N ARG A 58 16.79 16.28 -10.71
CA ARG A 58 15.98 15.63 -11.75
C ARG A 58 14.77 14.92 -11.13
N PRO A 59 13.52 15.37 -11.39
CA PRO A 59 12.32 14.86 -10.72
C PRO A 59 12.15 13.34 -10.84
N ASN A 60 12.52 12.78 -12.00
CA ASN A 60 12.47 11.33 -12.24
C ASN A 60 13.45 10.57 -11.34
N MET A 61 14.67 11.07 -11.16
CA MET A 61 15.68 10.38 -10.34
C MET A 61 15.24 10.27 -8.88
N ARG A 62 14.54 11.28 -8.36
CA ARG A 62 13.96 11.22 -7.01
C ARG A 62 12.86 10.17 -6.91
N LYS A 63 11.89 10.19 -7.83
CA LYS A 63 10.81 9.20 -7.88
C LYS A 63 11.35 7.77 -8.03
N ASP A 64 12.39 7.59 -8.84
CA ASP A 64 13.08 6.31 -9.01
C ASP A 64 13.74 5.82 -7.72
N LYS A 65 14.40 6.73 -6.99
CA LYS A 65 15.01 6.41 -5.69
C LYS A 65 13.95 5.99 -4.68
N ILE A 66 12.83 6.70 -4.60
CA ILE A 66 11.71 6.37 -3.70
C ILE A 66 11.12 5.01 -4.05
N MET A 67 10.89 4.74 -5.34
CA MET A 67 10.40 3.43 -5.79
C MET A 67 11.38 2.31 -5.44
N SER A 68 12.69 2.57 -5.51
CA SER A 68 13.71 1.62 -5.07
C SER A 68 13.63 1.35 -3.57
N SER A 69 13.43 2.38 -2.74
CA SER A 69 13.24 2.23 -1.29
C SER A 69 12.01 1.37 -0.95
N ILE A 70 10.91 1.51 -1.69
CA ILE A 70 9.72 0.66 -1.50
C ILE A 70 10.04 -0.80 -1.82
N VAL A 71 10.71 -1.07 -2.95
CA VAL A 71 11.10 -2.45 -3.33
C VAL A 71 11.98 -3.08 -2.25
N THR A 72 12.98 -2.35 -1.75
CA THR A 72 13.86 -2.83 -0.68
C THR A 72 13.08 -3.10 0.61
N ALA A 73 12.17 -2.21 1.01
CA ALA A 73 11.35 -2.43 2.20
C ALA A 73 10.41 -3.63 2.05
N PHE A 74 9.87 -3.86 0.86
CA PHE A 74 8.99 -4.99 0.57
C PHE A 74 9.73 -6.32 0.64
N GLU A 75 10.94 -6.38 0.07
CA GLU A 75 11.80 -7.55 0.16
C GLU A 75 12.21 -7.83 1.62
N GLN A 76 12.52 -6.80 2.40
CA GLN A 76 12.91 -6.96 3.81
C GLN A 76 11.75 -7.34 4.74
N LYS A 77 10.57 -6.74 4.57
CA LYS A 77 9.43 -6.94 5.47
C LYS A 77 8.55 -8.13 5.08
N PHE A 78 8.26 -8.26 3.79
CA PHE A 78 7.29 -9.24 3.28
C PHE A 78 7.96 -10.35 2.49
N GLY A 79 9.26 -10.23 2.16
CA GLY A 79 9.92 -11.16 1.24
C GLY A 79 9.39 -11.08 -0.19
N THR A 80 8.57 -10.06 -0.52
CA THR A 80 7.93 -9.95 -1.83
C THR A 80 8.77 -9.12 -2.78
N LYS A 81 9.14 -9.73 -3.92
CA LYS A 81 9.82 -9.03 -5.01
C LYS A 81 8.78 -8.39 -5.93
N ARG A 82 8.58 -7.07 -5.79
CA ARG A 82 7.70 -6.28 -6.67
C ARG A 82 8.52 -5.41 -7.61
N ALA A 83 8.06 -5.25 -8.84
CA ALA A 83 8.72 -4.37 -9.80
C ALA A 83 8.35 -2.89 -9.53
N LYS A 84 9.31 -1.98 -9.74
CA LYS A 84 9.09 -0.52 -9.60
C LYS A 84 7.91 -0.03 -10.43
N GLU A 85 7.75 -0.57 -11.64
CA GLU A 85 6.66 -0.20 -12.55
C GLU A 85 5.29 -0.66 -12.03
N GLN A 86 5.22 -1.83 -11.38
CA GLN A 86 4.00 -2.30 -10.73
C GLN A 86 3.59 -1.40 -9.56
N LEU A 87 4.58 -0.94 -8.78
CA LEU A 87 4.34 -0.02 -7.66
C LEU A 87 3.85 1.36 -8.13
N ARG A 88 4.42 1.88 -9.23
CA ARG A 88 3.94 3.12 -9.87
C ARG A 88 2.49 2.99 -10.32
N LYS A 89 2.19 1.92 -11.05
CA LYS A 89 0.84 1.65 -11.51
C LYS A 89 -0.12 1.55 -10.32
N ARG A 90 0.28 0.83 -9.26
CA ARG A 90 -0.52 0.70 -8.04
C ARG A 90 -0.78 2.02 -7.33
N TRP A 91 0.23 2.88 -7.21
CA TRP A 91 0.06 4.21 -6.65
C TRP A 91 -0.92 5.07 -7.47
N SER A 92 -0.82 5.02 -8.80
CA SER A 92 -1.73 5.72 -9.70
C SER A 92 -3.16 5.20 -9.59
N ASP A 93 -3.34 3.88 -9.54
CA ASP A 93 -4.65 3.25 -9.36
C ASP A 93 -5.26 3.60 -7.99
N LEU A 94 -4.46 3.60 -6.92
CA LEU A 94 -4.93 3.96 -5.57
C LEU A 94 -5.46 5.41 -5.51
N LYS A 95 -4.79 6.35 -6.20
CA LYS A 95 -5.21 7.75 -6.26
C LYS A 95 -6.46 7.97 -7.12
N THR A 96 -6.65 7.19 -8.18
CA THR A 96 -7.66 7.48 -9.23
C THR A 96 -8.87 6.56 -9.19
N ARG A 97 -8.68 5.30 -8.79
CA ARG A 97 -9.69 4.24 -8.85
C ARG A 97 -10.18 3.81 -7.47
N GLU A 98 -9.34 3.93 -6.44
CA GLU A 98 -9.65 3.45 -5.08
C GLU A 98 -9.56 4.57 -4.02
N PRO A 99 -10.30 5.70 -4.17
CA PRO A 99 -10.18 6.85 -3.27
C PRO A 99 -10.56 6.51 -1.82
N GLU A 100 -11.49 5.58 -1.61
CA GLU A 100 -11.89 5.12 -0.28
C GLU A 100 -10.75 4.37 0.43
N GLN A 101 -10.06 3.46 -0.27
CA GLN A 101 -8.90 2.75 0.30
C GLN A 101 -7.76 3.73 0.60
N TYR A 102 -7.50 4.68 -0.31
CA TYR A 102 -6.52 5.72 -0.07
C TYR A 102 -6.85 6.55 1.18
N GLN A 103 -8.11 6.93 1.37
CA GLN A 103 -8.55 7.64 2.57
C GLN A 103 -8.39 6.80 3.84
N ARG A 104 -8.71 5.49 3.79
CA ARG A 104 -8.50 4.58 4.92
C ARG A 104 -7.03 4.51 5.31
N ILE A 105 -6.14 4.30 4.34
CA ILE A 105 -4.69 4.25 4.58
C ILE A 105 -4.19 5.60 5.10
N LYS A 106 -4.66 6.72 4.54
CA LYS A 106 -4.29 8.06 4.99
C LYS A 106 -4.73 8.36 6.43
N LYS A 107 -5.84 7.78 6.90
CA LYS A 107 -6.27 7.91 8.31
C LYS A 107 -5.37 7.12 9.27
N LEU A 108 -4.71 6.06 8.78
CA LEU A 108 -3.80 5.24 9.58
C LEU A 108 -2.38 5.83 9.67
N LEU A 109 -2.05 6.84 8.85
CA LEU A 109 -0.70 7.44 8.70
C LEU A 109 -0.64 8.91 9.12
#